data_AF-A0A7X8WBS3-F1
#
_entry.id   AF-A0A7X8WBS3-F1
#
_cell.length_a   1.000
_cell.length_b   1.000
_cell.length_c   1.000
_cell.angle_alpha   90.00
_cell.angle_beta   90.00
_cell.angle_gamma   90.00
#
_symmetry.space_group_name_H-M   'P 1'
#
loop_
_entity.id
_entity.type
_entity.pdbx_description
1 polymer ?
#
loop_
_entity_poly.entity_id
_entity_poly.type
_entity_poly.pdbx_seq_one_letter_code
_entity_poly.pdbx_strand_id
1 'polypeptide(L)'
;RQKKNENIISNDEYEADLFNNPSLCEDTIETQMIKTQVLDDVKRLICFLPESQREVLEMRYYKDLSFKEIAEITGVSINTALGRMRYAILNIRKMATDNQLILTLN
;
A
#
# COMPACT_ATOMS: atom_id res chain seq x y z
N ARG A 1 3.41 10.31 57.18
CA ARG A 1 4.19 10.72 55.98
C ARG A 1 3.38 10.32 54.74
N GLN A 2 2.46 11.17 54.28
CA GLN A 2 1.70 10.95 53.04
C GLN A 2 2.56 11.47 51.88
N LYS A 3 3.07 10.56 51.03
CA LYS A 3 3.64 10.95 49.74
C LYS A 3 2.49 11.32 48.82
N LYS A 4 2.41 12.59 48.46
CA LYS A 4 1.53 13.11 47.42
C LYS A 4 2.02 12.53 46.09
N ASN A 5 1.26 11.60 45.49
CA ASN A 5 1.51 11.12 44.14
C ASN A 5 1.00 12.19 43.18
N GLU A 6 1.84 13.16 42.83
CA GLU A 6 1.45 14.35 42.06
C GLU A 6 1.25 14.12 40.55
N ASN A 7 1.40 12.90 40.03
CA ASN A 7 1.35 12.62 38.60
C ASN A 7 0.40 11.47 38.22
N ILE A 8 -0.79 11.40 38.83
CA ILE A 8 -1.85 10.49 38.37
C ILE A 8 -2.98 11.36 37.85
N ILE A 9 -3.04 11.51 36.52
CA ILE A 9 -4.14 12.20 35.83
C ILE A 9 -5.08 11.09 35.35
N SER A 10 -6.37 11.19 35.70
CA SER A 10 -7.35 10.20 35.25
C SER A 10 -7.65 10.42 33.77
N ASN A 11 -7.68 9.35 32.98
CA ASN A 11 -8.12 9.45 31.57
C ASN A 11 -9.57 9.93 31.45
N ASP A 12 -10.39 9.65 32.47
CA ASP A 12 -11.80 10.03 32.51
C ASP A 12 -12.02 11.56 32.61
N GLU A 13 -10.98 12.35 32.88
CA GLU A 13 -11.04 13.82 32.90
C GLU A 13 -10.89 14.46 31.51
N TYR A 14 -10.53 13.69 30.47
CA TYR A 14 -10.44 14.16 29.08
C TYR A 14 -11.65 13.69 28.26
N GLU A 15 -12.25 14.59 27.48
CA GLU A 15 -13.34 14.24 26.55
C GLU A 15 -12.92 13.21 25.48
N ALA A 16 -11.63 13.14 25.17
CA ALA A 16 -11.06 12.17 24.25
C ALA A 16 -10.41 11.03 25.04
N ASP A 17 -10.87 9.79 24.82
CA ASP A 17 -10.25 8.59 25.39
C ASP A 17 -8.89 8.34 24.73
N LEU A 18 -7.83 8.82 25.38
CA LEU A 18 -6.46 8.74 24.86
C LEU A 18 -5.92 7.31 24.87
N PHE A 19 -6.42 6.45 25.76
CA PHE A 19 -5.93 5.07 25.91
C PHE A 19 -6.69 4.06 25.03
N ASN A 20 -7.96 4.30 24.71
CA ASN A 20 -8.73 3.45 23.78
C ASN A 20 -8.85 4.10 22.40
N ASN A 21 -7.75 4.60 21.85
CA ASN A 21 -7.71 5.07 20.47
C ASN A 21 -7.09 3.99 19.56
N PRO A 22 -7.90 3.28 18.74
CA PRO A 22 -7.39 2.22 17.85
C PRO A 22 -6.37 2.73 16.84
N SER A 23 -6.40 4.02 16.49
CA SER A 23 -5.43 4.62 15.57
C SER A 23 -4.03 4.81 16.18
N LEU A 24 -3.93 4.71 17.51
CA LEU A 24 -2.66 4.77 18.26
C LEU A 24 -2.15 3.37 18.64
N CYS A 25 -2.92 2.31 18.37
CA CYS A 25 -2.50 0.94 18.62
C CYS A 25 -1.58 0.44 17.51
N GLU A 26 -0.56 -0.35 17.88
CA GLU A 26 0.22 -1.10 16.90
C GLU A 26 -0.65 -2.19 16.25
N ASP A 27 -0.31 -2.53 15.00
CA ASP A 27 -0.95 -3.64 14.29
C ASP A 27 -0.82 -4.94 15.09
N THR A 28 -1.89 -5.72 15.16
CA THR A 28 -1.82 -7.08 15.70
C THR A 28 -0.94 -7.97 14.83
N ILE A 29 -0.43 -9.07 15.38
CA ILE A 29 0.35 -10.05 14.60
C ILE A 29 -0.45 -10.57 13.40
N GLU A 30 -1.75 -10.82 13.57
CA GLU A 30 -2.64 -11.22 12.48
C GLU A 30 -2.70 -10.16 11.37
N THR A 31 -2.89 -8.90 11.75
CA THR A 31 -2.89 -7.76 10.81
C THR A 31 -1.57 -7.67 10.05
N GLN A 32 -0.43 -7.84 10.73
CA GLN A 32 0.90 -7.84 10.10
C GLN A 32 1.04 -9.00 9.11
N MET A 33 0.63 -10.21 9.49
CA MET A 33 0.68 -11.39 8.62
C MET A 33 -0.17 -11.21 7.36
N ILE A 34 -1.39 -10.67 7.50
CA ILE A 34 -2.27 -10.37 6.37
C ILE A 34 -1.63 -9.33 5.45
N LYS A 35 -1.07 -8.24 6.01
CA LYS A 35 -0.36 -7.21 5.23
C LYS A 35 0.80 -7.81 4.42
N THR A 36 1.63 -8.64 5.05
CA THR A 36 2.74 -9.31 4.36
C THR A 36 2.24 -10.20 3.23
N GLN A 37 1.22 -11.01 3.48
CA GLN A 37 0.64 -11.90 2.46
C GLN A 37 0.10 -11.12 1.26
N VAL A 38 -0.70 -10.07 1.51
CA VAL A 38 -1.27 -9.22 0.45
C VAL A 38 -0.16 -8.56 -0.38
N LEU A 39 0.89 -8.04 0.27
CA LEU A 39 2.01 -7.42 -0.44
C LEU A 39 2.77 -8.43 -1.31
N ASP A 40 3.00 -9.64 -0.82
CA ASP A 40 3.71 -10.66 -1.58
C ASP A 40 2.88 -11.18 -2.76
N ASP A 41 1.56 -11.29 -2.61
CA ASP A 41 0.68 -11.63 -3.72
C ASP A 41 0.66 -10.53 -4.79
N VAL A 42 0.62 -9.25 -4.41
CA VAL A 42 0.74 -8.13 -5.37
C VAL A 42 2.08 -8.18 -6.12
N LYS A 43 3.20 -8.42 -5.42
CA LYS A 43 4.51 -8.56 -6.07
C LYS A 43 4.54 -9.69 -7.10
N ARG A 44 3.97 -10.86 -6.76
CA ARG A 44 3.87 -11.99 -7.70
C ARG A 44 3.06 -11.61 -8.93
N LEU A 45 1.92 -10.95 -8.76
CA LEU A 45 1.09 -10.49 -9.88
C LEU A 45 1.85 -9.54 -10.82
N ILE A 46 2.66 -8.63 -10.28
CA ILE A 46 3.51 -7.73 -11.08
C ILE A 46 4.51 -8.54 -11.93
N CYS A 47 5.07 -9.63 -11.42
CA CYS A 47 5.99 -10.49 -12.18
C CYS A 47 5.33 -11.13 -13.42
N PHE A 48 4.02 -11.40 -13.37
CA PHE A 48 3.28 -11.98 -14.50
C PHE A 48 2.80 -10.97 -15.54
N LEU A 49 3.01 -9.66 -15.32
CA LEU A 49 2.68 -8.66 -16.31
C LEU A 49 3.56 -8.76 -17.58
N PRO A 50 3.01 -8.42 -18.75
CA PRO A 50 3.82 -8.15 -19.94
C PRO A 50 4.92 -7.14 -19.63
N GLU A 51 6.11 -7.35 -20.20
CA GLU A 51 7.31 -6.56 -19.90
C GLU A 51 7.07 -5.05 -20.01
N SER A 52 6.47 -4.59 -21.12
CA SER A 52 6.16 -3.18 -21.33
C SER A 52 5.20 -2.57 -20.29
N GLN A 53 4.34 -3.37 -19.66
CA GLN A 53 3.43 -2.92 -18.60
C GLN A 53 4.15 -2.87 -17.26
N ARG A 54 4.93 -3.93 -16.96
CA ARG A 54 5.76 -4.02 -15.75
C ARG A 54 6.79 -2.89 -15.70
N GLU A 55 7.48 -2.64 -16.80
CA GLU A 55 8.50 -1.61 -16.94
C GLU A 55 7.95 -0.22 -16.57
N VAL A 56 6.80 0.18 -17.13
CA VAL A 56 6.17 1.47 -16.81
C VAL A 56 5.75 1.55 -15.34
N LEU A 57 5.19 0.47 -14.81
CA LEU A 57 4.78 0.40 -13.39
C LEU A 57 5.98 0.54 -12.46
N GLU A 58 7.08 -0.16 -12.76
CA GLU A 58 8.33 -0.11 -11.99
C GLU A 58 8.93 1.29 -11.99
N MET A 59 9.05 1.91 -13.18
CA MET A 59 9.52 3.28 -13.27
C MET A 59 8.64 4.26 -12.51
N ARG A 60 7.31 4.07 -12.55
CA ARG A 60 6.38 4.98 -11.90
C ARG A 60 6.39 4.87 -10.38
N TYR A 61 6.35 3.66 -9.83
CA TYR A 61 6.18 3.47 -8.38
C TYR A 61 7.49 3.22 -7.63
N TYR A 62 8.48 2.57 -8.24
CA TYR A 62 9.74 2.26 -7.56
C TYR A 62 10.83 3.29 -7.85
N LYS A 63 10.73 4.02 -8.96
CA LYS A 63 11.68 5.07 -9.34
C LYS A 63 11.08 6.50 -9.28
N ASP A 64 9.81 6.61 -8.91
CA ASP A 64 9.05 7.87 -8.80
C ASP A 64 9.11 8.79 -10.03
N LEU A 65 9.23 8.20 -11.22
CA LEU A 65 9.32 8.96 -12.47
C LEU A 65 7.94 9.42 -12.95
N SER A 66 7.87 10.61 -13.53
CA SER A 66 6.67 11.10 -14.23
C SER A 66 6.44 10.34 -15.54
N PHE A 67 5.19 10.31 -16.03
CA PHE A 67 4.91 9.71 -17.35
C PHE A 67 5.63 10.39 -18.51
N LYS A 68 6.03 11.66 -18.33
CA LYS A 68 6.86 12.37 -19.31
C LYS A 68 8.27 11.81 -19.34
N GLU A 69 8.93 11.68 -18.19
CA GLU A 69 10.27 11.09 -18.10
C GLU A 69 10.28 9.63 -18.56
N ILE A 70 9.26 8.85 -18.20
CA ILE A 70 9.10 7.46 -18.66
C ILE A 70 9.00 7.41 -20.19
N ALA A 71 8.19 8.28 -20.79
CA ALA A 71 8.04 8.36 -22.24
C ALA A 71 9.37 8.73 -22.93
N GLU A 72 10.12 9.67 -22.37
CA GLU A 72 11.45 10.07 -22.85
C GLU A 72 12.47 8.91 -22.77
N ILE A 73 12.52 8.20 -21.63
CA ILE A 73 13.44 7.07 -21.41
C ILE A 73 13.10 5.88 -22.33
N THR A 74 11.82 5.58 -22.51
CA THR A 74 11.36 4.40 -23.28
C THR A 74 11.16 4.69 -24.77
N GLY A 75 11.30 5.95 -25.20
CA GLY A 75 11.14 6.34 -26.60
C GLY A 75 9.72 6.22 -27.15
N VAL A 76 8.70 6.23 -26.28
CA VAL A 76 7.28 6.16 -26.68
C VAL A 76 6.54 7.46 -26.36
N SER A 77 5.31 7.61 -26.84
CA SER A 77 4.49 8.77 -26.45
C SER A 77 4.01 8.67 -24.99
N ILE A 78 3.74 9.82 -24.35
CA ILE A 78 3.15 9.88 -22.99
C ILE A 78 1.84 9.06 -22.94
N ASN A 79 1.02 9.11 -23.99
CA ASN A 79 -0.23 8.35 -24.08
C ASN A 79 0.02 6.83 -24.13
N THR A 80 1.11 6.39 -24.75
CA THR A 80 1.51 4.98 -24.77
C THR A 80 1.92 4.52 -23.37
N ALA A 81 2.69 5.32 -22.63
CA ALA A 81 3.05 5.02 -21.24
C ALA A 81 1.80 4.96 -20.34
N LEU A 82 0.90 5.94 -20.46
CA LEU A 82 -0.39 5.95 -19.76
C LEU A 82 -1.24 4.71 -20.08
N GLY A 83 -1.30 4.33 -21.36
CA GLY A 83 -1.99 3.11 -21.80
C GLY A 83 -1.40 1.85 -21.17
N ARG A 84 -0.07 1.69 -21.19
CA ARG A 84 0.63 0.57 -20.56
C ARG A 84 0.35 0.50 -19.05
N MET A 85 0.36 1.64 -18.37
CA MET A 85 0.01 1.72 -16.95
C MET A 85 -1.44 1.29 -16.68
N ARG A 86 -2.39 1.80 -17.47
CA ARG A 86 -3.80 1.43 -17.35
C ARG A 86 -3.99 -0.08 -17.52
N TYR A 87 -3.37 -0.67 -18.53
CA TYR A 87 -3.47 -2.11 -18.78
C TYR A 87 -2.72 -2.94 -17.73
N ALA A 88 -1.61 -2.45 -17.17
CA ALA A 88 -0.93 -3.08 -16.03
C ALA A 88 -1.91 -3.27 -14.85
N ILE A 89 -2.60 -2.19 -14.45
CA ILE A 89 -3.56 -2.21 -13.33
C ILE A 89 -4.74 -3.13 -13.64
N LEU A 90 -5.30 -3.04 -14.86
CA LEU A 90 -6.43 -3.87 -15.27
C LEU A 90 -6.07 -5.36 -15.27
N ASN A 91 -4.88 -5.71 -15.77
CA ASN A 91 -4.40 -7.08 -15.80
C ASN A 91 -4.10 -7.61 -14.39
N ILE A 92 -3.48 -6.82 -13.51
CA ILE A 92 -3.31 -7.20 -12.09
C ILE A 92 -4.65 -7.51 -11.45
N ARG A 93 -5.65 -6.63 -11.62
CA ARG A 93 -6.99 -6.84 -11.06
C ARG A 93 -7.65 -8.11 -11.61
N LYS A 94 -7.55 -8.33 -12.92
CA LYS A 94 -8.07 -9.54 -13.55
C LYS A 94 -7.41 -10.80 -12.99
N MET A 95 -6.07 -10.83 -12.93
CA MET A 95 -5.33 -11.96 -12.38
C MET A 95 -5.65 -12.19 -10.91
N ALA A 96 -5.83 -11.14 -10.10
CA ALA A 96 -6.26 -11.28 -8.71
C ALA A 96 -7.62 -11.99 -8.61
N THR A 97 -8.61 -11.57 -9.41
CA THR A 97 -9.93 -12.21 -9.46
C THR A 97 -9.85 -13.65 -9.96
N ASP A 98 -9.13 -13.90 -11.06
CA ASP A 98 -9.01 -15.22 -11.68
C ASP A 98 -8.35 -16.25 -10.72
N ASN A 99 -7.42 -15.78 -9.88
CA ASN A 99 -6.74 -16.60 -8.87
C ASN A 99 -7.41 -16.52 -7.48
N GLN A 100 -8.59 -15.89 -7.37
CA GLN A 100 -9.34 -15.75 -6.12
C GLN A 100 -8.52 -15.13 -4.97
N LEU A 101 -7.61 -14.21 -5.30
CA LEU A 101 -6.78 -13.50 -4.34
C LEU A 101 -7.56 -12.38 -3.66
N ILE A 102 -7.47 -12.32 -2.33
CA ILE A 102 -8.03 -11.23 -1.52
C ILE A 102 -6.90 -10.25 -1.23
N LEU A 103 -7.00 -9.04 -1.79
CA LEU A 103 -5.97 -8.00 -1.66
C LEU A 103 -6.40 -6.84 -0.76
N THR A 104 -7.39 -7.06 0.11
CA THR A 104 -7.90 -6.05 1.05
C THR A 104 -7.14 -6.12 2.37
N LEU A 105 -6.72 -4.97 2.86
CA LEU A 105 -6.21 -4.79 4.22
C LEU A 105 -7.41 -4.32 5.06
N ASN A 106 -7.90 -5.18 5.95
CA ASN A 106 -8.99 -4.84 6.88
C ASN A 106 -8.46 -4.02 8.06
#